data_AF-A0A9W7D965-F1
#
_entry.id   AF-A0A9W7D965-F1
#
_cell.length_a   1.000
_cell.length_b   1.000
_cell.length_c   1.000
_cell.angle_alpha   90.00
_cell.angle_beta   90.00
_cell.angle_gamma   90.00
#
_symmetry.space_group_name_H-M   'P 1'
#
loop_
_entity.id
_entity.type
_entity.pdbx_description
1 polymer ?
#
loop_
_entity_poly.entity_id
_entity_poly.type
_entity_poly.pdbx_seq_one_letter_code
_entity_poly.pdbx_strand_id
1 'polypeptide(L)'
;MTVMLMADNTGRKYDPWVVLKMRPSKDADTRDENTLLRRGFSRRLWPSIRTIEEENAVPIFTNGKGWWNSDLSLLFLQHHFDDRDEQDAPVMLLWDDFSAHWTVEVVQYAAKKKVVLQRVPPGYTHCCQPADISWNKPLKDRLRGDWLLFLKRQCARLTACVEDKMRAPDRSQVVAWVRSAWDRLSKATIKSGFKKVGLLFDERVKDPLKSSESNVDNELADILEALACTVSEVGEVSWDDDVVSRYL
;
A
#
# COMPACT_ATOMS: atom_id res chain seq x y z
N MET A 1 2.92 4.56 6.38
CA MET A 1 2.14 3.32 6.25
C MET A 1 2.47 2.74 4.90
N THR A 2 2.71 1.43 4.84
CA THR A 2 2.87 0.71 3.57
C THR A 2 1.61 -0.12 3.33
N VAL A 3 1.17 -0.20 2.07
CA VAL A 3 0.04 -1.02 1.65
C VAL A 3 0.51 -1.97 0.56
N MET A 4 0.27 -3.26 0.73
CA MET A 4 0.53 -4.28 -0.29
C MET A 4 -0.80 -4.69 -0.93
N LEU A 5 -0.84 -4.67 -2.26
CA LEU A 5 -2.05 -4.94 -3.04
C LEU A 5 -1.79 -6.11 -3.98
N MET A 6 -2.78 -7.00 -4.11
CA MET A 6 -2.73 -8.11 -5.05
C MET A 6 -4.01 -8.18 -5.88
N ALA A 7 -3.84 -8.42 -7.17
CA ALA A 7 -4.93 -8.66 -8.09
C ALA A 7 -4.47 -9.64 -9.18
N ASP A 8 -5.41 -10.30 -9.85
CA ASP A 8 -5.12 -11.25 -10.93
C ASP A 8 -5.59 -10.76 -12.31
N ASN A 9 -5.20 -11.52 -13.33
CA ASN A 9 -5.54 -11.25 -14.73
C ASN A 9 -7.05 -11.37 -15.04
N THR A 10 -7.84 -11.98 -14.16
CA THR A 10 -9.31 -12.03 -14.28
C THR A 10 -9.97 -10.74 -13.78
N GLY A 11 -9.19 -9.83 -13.22
CA GLY A 11 -9.68 -8.61 -12.59
C GLY A 11 -10.13 -8.81 -11.15
N ARG A 12 -9.86 -9.98 -10.54
CA ARG A 12 -10.12 -10.22 -9.13
C ARG A 12 -9.10 -9.42 -8.31
N LYS A 13 -9.61 -8.78 -7.27
CA LYS A 13 -8.82 -8.10 -6.25
C LYS A 13 -8.82 -8.96 -5.00
N TYR A 14 -7.68 -9.03 -4.33
CA TYR A 14 -7.53 -9.68 -3.04
C TYR A 14 -7.47 -8.61 -1.94
N ASP A 15 -7.70 -9.01 -0.71
CA ASP A 15 -7.72 -8.06 0.41
C ASP A 15 -6.35 -7.38 0.57
N PRO A 16 -6.33 -6.05 0.78
CA PRO A 16 -5.09 -5.31 0.91
C PRO A 16 -4.43 -5.63 2.25
N TRP A 17 -3.11 -5.60 2.30
CA TRP A 17 -2.33 -5.75 3.53
C TRP A 17 -1.73 -4.42 3.94
N VAL A 18 -1.76 -4.09 5.23
CA VAL A 18 -1.28 -2.81 5.74
C VAL A 18 -0.16 -3.01 6.74
N VAL A 19 0.91 -2.21 6.61
CA VAL A 19 2.00 -2.13 7.59
C VAL A 19 2.06 -0.73 8.17
N LEU A 20 1.86 -0.64 9.49
CA LEU A 20 1.95 0.60 10.24
C LEU A 20 3.35 0.78 10.85
N LYS A 21 3.78 2.04 10.94
CA LYS A 21 5.01 2.39 11.65
C LYS A 21 4.70 2.52 13.14
N MET A 22 5.27 1.66 13.96
CA MET A 22 5.24 1.81 15.42
C MET A 22 6.53 1.34 16.06
N ARG A 23 6.94 2.04 17.12
CA ARG A 23 8.09 1.64 17.92
C ARG A 23 7.78 0.30 18.62
N PRO A 24 8.62 -0.74 18.42
CA PRO A 24 8.50 -1.99 19.16
C PRO A 24 8.71 -1.77 20.67
N SER A 25 8.37 -2.78 21.47
CA SER A 25 8.72 -2.80 22.89
C SER A 25 10.25 -2.72 23.07
N LYS A 26 10.69 -2.00 24.10
CA LYS A 26 12.10 -1.98 24.51
C LYS A 26 12.51 -3.29 25.19
N ASP A 27 11.56 -3.95 25.84
CA ASP A 27 11.73 -5.26 26.45
C ASP A 27 11.69 -6.35 25.38
N ALA A 28 12.71 -7.22 25.36
CA ALA A 28 12.92 -8.20 24.30
C ALA A 28 11.85 -9.30 24.30
N ASP A 29 11.58 -9.90 25.45
CA ASP A 29 10.59 -10.97 25.58
C ASP A 29 9.19 -10.47 25.18
N THR A 30 8.82 -9.28 25.65
CA THR A 30 7.55 -8.64 25.27
C THR A 30 7.50 -8.33 23.77
N ARG A 31 8.62 -7.90 23.17
CA ARG A 31 8.68 -7.61 21.73
C ARG A 31 8.49 -8.89 20.92
N ASP A 32 9.14 -9.96 21.30
CA ASP A 32 9.10 -11.23 20.57
C ASP A 32 7.71 -11.87 20.72
N GLU A 33 7.13 -11.83 21.92
CA GLU A 33 5.74 -12.23 22.17
C GLU A 33 4.74 -11.42 21.33
N ASN A 34 4.91 -10.09 21.25
CA ASN A 34 4.04 -9.23 20.43
C ASN A 34 4.18 -9.51 18.93
N THR A 35 5.40 -9.80 18.47
CA THR A 35 5.63 -10.16 17.07
C THR A 35 4.90 -11.46 16.73
N LEU A 36 5.06 -12.48 17.57
CA LEU A 36 4.48 -13.80 17.36
C LEU A 36 2.94 -13.81 17.46
N LEU A 37 2.39 -13.19 18.51
CA LEU A 37 0.96 -13.36 18.84
C LEU A 37 0.09 -12.20 18.34
N ARG A 38 0.68 -11.06 18.01
CA ARG A 38 -0.05 -9.79 17.81
C ARG A 38 0.49 -8.97 16.64
N ARG A 39 1.22 -9.60 15.70
CA ARG A 39 1.73 -8.95 14.48
C ARG A 39 2.57 -7.69 14.76
N GLY A 40 3.23 -7.65 15.93
CA GLY A 40 4.05 -6.54 16.42
C GLY A 40 3.31 -5.52 17.30
N PHE A 41 1.99 -5.64 17.46
CA PHE A 41 1.20 -4.74 18.31
C PHE A 41 1.30 -5.10 19.79
N SER A 42 1.18 -4.08 20.65
CA SER A 42 1.13 -4.31 22.10
C SER A 42 -0.18 -4.97 22.53
N ARG A 43 -0.16 -5.68 23.66
CA ARG A 43 -1.36 -6.26 24.30
C ARG A 43 -2.52 -5.26 24.43
N ARG A 44 -2.24 -3.99 24.73
CA ARG A 44 -3.24 -2.93 24.91
C ARG A 44 -3.86 -2.47 23.59
N LEU A 45 -3.07 -2.37 22.53
CA LEU A 45 -3.52 -1.85 21.24
C LEU A 45 -4.19 -2.93 20.38
N TRP A 46 -3.79 -4.19 20.57
CA TRP A 46 -4.22 -5.33 19.75
C TRP A 46 -5.74 -5.48 19.59
N PRO A 47 -6.59 -5.35 20.65
CA PRO A 47 -8.04 -5.48 20.48
C PRO A 47 -8.61 -4.44 19.50
N SER A 48 -8.17 -3.18 19.60
CA SER A 48 -8.65 -2.12 18.68
C SER A 48 -8.18 -2.34 17.24
N ILE A 49 -6.97 -2.89 17.05
CA ILE A 49 -6.47 -3.22 15.71
C ILE A 49 -7.32 -4.33 15.10
N ARG A 50 -7.62 -5.37 15.86
CA ARG A 50 -8.49 -6.46 15.40
C ARG A 50 -9.88 -5.96 14.99
N THR A 51 -10.48 -5.04 15.74
CA THR A 51 -11.74 -4.41 15.34
C THR A 51 -11.60 -3.73 13.98
N ILE A 52 -10.53 -2.96 13.76
CA ILE A 52 -10.27 -2.31 12.47
C ILE A 52 -10.05 -3.34 11.35
N GLU A 53 -9.34 -4.44 11.61
CA GLU A 53 -9.13 -5.52 10.63
C GLU A 53 -10.45 -6.18 10.23
N GLU A 54 -11.30 -6.50 11.21
CA GLU A 54 -12.59 -7.17 11.02
C GLU A 54 -13.59 -6.28 10.28
N GLU A 55 -13.67 -5.00 10.63
CA GLU A 55 -14.56 -4.02 9.98
C GLU A 55 -14.17 -3.76 8.52
N ASN A 56 -12.89 -3.87 8.19
CA ASN A 56 -12.36 -3.48 6.88
C ASN A 56 -11.87 -4.67 6.04
N ALA A 57 -11.84 -5.89 6.55
CA ALA A 57 -11.20 -7.03 5.88
C ALA A 57 -9.78 -6.68 5.38
N VAL A 58 -8.94 -6.18 6.29
CA VAL A 58 -7.56 -5.76 6.01
C VAL A 58 -6.65 -6.33 7.08
N PRO A 59 -5.74 -7.26 6.77
CA PRO A 59 -4.68 -7.65 7.68
C PRO A 59 -3.73 -6.48 7.94
N ILE A 60 -3.50 -6.17 9.21
CA ILE A 60 -2.67 -5.06 9.69
C ILE A 60 -1.49 -5.62 10.48
N PHE A 61 -0.30 -5.18 10.10
CA PHE A 61 0.98 -5.48 10.72
C PHE A 61 1.66 -4.20 11.18
N THR A 62 2.68 -4.33 12.03
CA THR A 62 3.48 -3.18 12.43
C THR A 62 4.94 -3.53 12.63
N ASN A 63 5.81 -2.59 12.29
CA ASN A 63 7.22 -2.63 12.67
C ASN A 63 7.80 -1.22 12.82
N GLY A 64 9.04 -1.12 13.31
CA GLY A 64 9.70 0.16 13.62
C GLY A 64 9.83 1.11 12.43
N LYS A 65 9.93 0.57 11.22
CA LYS A 65 10.05 1.35 9.97
C LYS A 65 8.68 1.59 9.31
N GLY A 66 7.71 0.72 9.57
CA GLY A 66 6.44 0.65 8.86
C GLY A 66 6.61 0.18 7.41
N TRP A 67 7.63 -0.65 7.14
CA TRP A 67 8.01 -1.11 5.80
C TRP A 67 7.72 -2.60 5.63
N TRP A 68 7.62 -3.04 4.38
CA TRP A 68 7.59 -4.46 4.05
C TRP A 68 8.93 -5.14 4.37
N ASN A 69 8.92 -6.43 4.71
CA ASN A 69 10.12 -7.22 4.99
C ASN A 69 9.95 -8.69 4.54
N SER A 70 10.99 -9.51 4.69
CA SER A 70 11.02 -10.90 4.24
C SER A 70 9.99 -11.78 4.96
N ASP A 71 9.81 -11.57 6.27
CA ASP A 71 8.84 -12.32 7.07
C ASP A 71 7.41 -12.05 6.58
N LEU A 72 7.09 -10.80 6.25
CA LEU A 72 5.82 -10.43 5.65
C LEU A 72 5.66 -11.01 4.24
N SER A 73 6.72 -11.09 3.44
CA SER A 73 6.68 -11.80 2.15
C SER A 73 6.32 -13.28 2.32
N LEU A 74 6.88 -13.95 3.32
CA LEU A 74 6.56 -15.35 3.60
C LEU A 74 5.12 -15.53 4.10
N LEU A 75 4.67 -14.70 5.05
CA LEU A 75 3.29 -14.70 5.55
C LEU A 75 2.28 -14.41 4.43
N PHE A 76 2.62 -13.52 3.51
CA PHE A 76 1.79 -13.21 2.36
C PHE A 76 1.66 -14.42 1.43
N LEU A 77 2.76 -15.12 1.14
CA LEU A 77 2.70 -16.34 0.34
C LEU A 77 1.89 -17.44 1.03
N GLN A 78 2.07 -17.63 2.34
CA GLN A 78 1.27 -18.56 3.12
C GLN A 78 -0.21 -18.22 3.03
N HIS A 79 -0.57 -16.97 3.28
CA HIS A 79 -1.97 -16.56 3.25
C HIS A 79 -2.67 -16.79 1.90
N HIS A 80 -1.97 -16.58 0.78
CA HIS A 80 -2.57 -16.66 -0.55
C HIS A 80 -2.39 -18.01 -1.25
N PHE A 81 -1.40 -18.81 -0.84
CA PHE A 81 -0.98 -19.98 -1.60
C PHE A 81 -0.73 -21.23 -0.73
N ASP A 82 -0.98 -21.20 0.58
CA ASP A 82 -0.70 -22.38 1.43
C ASP A 82 -1.62 -23.58 1.12
N ASP A 83 -2.83 -23.34 0.62
CA ASP A 83 -3.73 -24.43 0.20
C ASP A 83 -3.28 -25.14 -1.09
N ARG A 84 -2.26 -24.63 -1.77
CA ARG A 84 -1.75 -25.22 -3.02
C ARG A 84 -0.82 -26.39 -2.77
N ASP A 85 -0.86 -27.36 -3.66
CA ASP A 85 -0.05 -28.58 -3.60
C ASP A 85 0.72 -28.85 -4.91
N GLU A 86 1.33 -30.04 -5.03
CA GLU A 86 2.14 -30.42 -6.18
C GLU A 86 1.30 -30.77 -7.42
N GLN A 87 0.01 -31.04 -7.24
CA GLN A 87 -0.93 -31.39 -8.31
C GLN A 87 -1.48 -30.12 -8.99
N ASP A 88 -1.43 -28.97 -8.32
CA ASP A 88 -1.84 -27.69 -8.89
C ASP A 88 -1.00 -27.26 -10.10
N ALA A 89 -1.68 -26.67 -11.09
CA ALA A 89 -1.04 -25.98 -12.20
C ALA A 89 -0.26 -24.75 -11.68
N PRO A 90 0.98 -24.51 -12.14
CA PRO A 90 1.77 -23.37 -11.70
C PRO A 90 1.08 -22.02 -11.94
N VAL A 91 1.21 -21.11 -10.98
CA VAL A 91 0.77 -19.72 -11.12
C VAL A 91 1.99 -18.80 -11.10
N MET A 92 1.92 -17.69 -11.83
CA MET A 92 2.97 -16.68 -11.83
C MET A 92 2.60 -15.52 -10.91
N LEU A 93 3.50 -15.17 -9.99
CA LEU A 93 3.39 -13.99 -9.14
C LEU A 93 4.45 -12.96 -9.56
N LEU A 94 4.00 -11.77 -9.93
CA LEU A 94 4.86 -10.65 -10.32
C LEU A 94 5.18 -9.79 -9.10
N TRP A 95 6.46 -9.69 -8.78
CA TRP A 95 7.00 -8.82 -7.74
C TRP A 95 8.11 -7.94 -8.27
N ASP A 96 8.26 -6.75 -7.69
CA ASP A 96 9.36 -5.85 -8.02
C ASP A 96 10.70 -6.38 -7.48
N ASP A 97 11.78 -5.65 -7.76
CA ASP A 97 13.14 -6.04 -7.35
C ASP A 97 13.42 -5.83 -5.85
N PHE A 98 12.41 -5.56 -5.02
CA PHE A 98 12.66 -5.33 -3.60
C PHE A 98 13.23 -6.57 -2.92
N SER A 99 14.40 -6.45 -2.30
CA SER A 99 15.21 -7.58 -1.82
C SER A 99 14.47 -8.53 -0.87
N ALA A 100 13.52 -8.03 -0.08
CA ALA A 100 12.71 -8.84 0.82
C ALA A 100 11.85 -9.89 0.11
N HIS A 101 11.55 -9.71 -1.18
CA HIS A 101 10.78 -10.64 -2.01
C HIS A 101 11.62 -11.82 -2.50
N TRP A 102 12.95 -11.75 -2.33
CA TRP A 102 13.90 -12.63 -3.01
C TRP A 102 14.86 -13.33 -2.04
N THR A 103 14.52 -13.41 -0.75
CA THR A 103 15.30 -14.24 0.18
C THR A 103 15.16 -15.72 -0.15
N VAL A 104 16.12 -16.52 0.30
CA VAL A 104 16.15 -17.97 0.02
C VAL A 104 14.87 -18.65 0.48
N GLU A 105 14.38 -18.29 1.67
CA GLU A 105 13.18 -18.86 2.30
C GLU A 105 11.92 -18.53 1.48
N VAL A 106 11.80 -17.29 1.01
CA VAL A 106 10.66 -16.82 0.21
C VAL A 106 10.62 -17.56 -1.13
N VAL A 107 11.77 -17.65 -1.82
CA VAL A 107 11.86 -18.32 -3.13
C VAL A 107 11.59 -19.82 -2.99
N GLN A 108 12.16 -20.48 -1.97
CA GLN A 108 11.92 -21.90 -1.70
C GLN A 108 10.46 -22.19 -1.37
N TYR A 109 9.84 -21.36 -0.54
CA TYR A 109 8.42 -21.52 -0.19
C TYR A 109 7.51 -21.33 -1.41
N ALA A 110 7.75 -20.31 -2.23
CA ALA A 110 6.99 -20.09 -3.47
C ALA A 110 7.09 -21.30 -4.42
N ALA A 111 8.32 -21.81 -4.64
CA ALA A 111 8.55 -22.98 -5.48
C ALA A 111 7.80 -24.22 -4.96
N LYS A 112 7.84 -24.46 -3.64
CA LYS A 112 7.09 -25.55 -2.98
C LYS A 112 5.58 -25.47 -3.24
N LYS A 113 5.02 -24.26 -3.37
CA LYS A 113 3.58 -24.01 -3.60
C LYS A 113 3.20 -23.81 -5.08
N LYS A 114 4.07 -24.22 -6.01
CA LYS A 114 3.88 -24.05 -7.46
C LYS A 114 3.60 -22.58 -7.82
N VAL A 115 4.26 -21.65 -7.15
CA VAL A 115 4.24 -20.22 -7.45
C VAL A 115 5.57 -19.85 -8.10
N VAL A 116 5.50 -19.50 -9.39
CA VAL A 116 6.64 -18.98 -10.13
C VAL A 116 6.77 -17.50 -9.83
N LEU A 117 7.77 -17.13 -9.04
CA LEU A 117 8.09 -15.73 -8.78
C LEU A 117 8.77 -15.13 -10.01
N GLN A 118 8.10 -14.17 -10.64
CA GLN A 118 8.63 -13.42 -11.77
C GLN A 118 9.05 -12.02 -11.30
N ARG A 119 10.35 -11.77 -11.38
CA ARG A 119 10.94 -10.47 -11.04
C ARG A 119 10.64 -9.45 -12.13
N VAL A 120 10.16 -8.28 -11.74
CA VAL A 120 10.10 -7.11 -12.62
C VAL A 120 11.50 -6.47 -12.67
N PRO A 121 12.06 -6.20 -13.86
CA PRO A 121 13.38 -5.60 -13.97
C PRO A 121 13.49 -4.27 -13.22
N PRO A 122 14.62 -3.98 -12.55
CA PRO A 122 14.79 -2.75 -11.78
C PRO A 122 14.61 -1.51 -12.65
N GLY A 123 13.76 -0.56 -12.22
CA GLY A 123 13.44 0.66 -12.97
C GLY A 123 12.35 0.51 -14.03
N TYR A 124 11.89 -0.72 -14.31
CA TYR A 124 10.87 -0.99 -15.33
C TYR A 124 9.47 -1.25 -14.76
N THR A 125 9.28 -1.06 -13.46
CA THR A 125 7.97 -1.18 -12.78
C THR A 125 6.85 -0.43 -13.51
N HIS A 126 7.11 0.80 -13.96
CA HIS A 126 6.14 1.64 -14.65
C HIS A 126 5.60 1.07 -15.98
N CYS A 127 6.31 0.13 -16.62
CA CYS A 127 5.91 -0.48 -17.91
C CYS A 127 5.78 -2.01 -17.87
N CYS A 128 6.31 -2.66 -16.84
CA CYS A 128 6.32 -4.13 -16.71
C CYS A 128 5.48 -4.64 -15.54
N GLN A 129 5.06 -3.78 -14.61
CA GLN A 129 4.23 -4.19 -13.46
C GLN A 129 2.79 -3.72 -13.66
N PRO A 130 1.80 -4.63 -13.73
CA PRO A 130 0.40 -4.27 -13.89
C PRO A 130 -0.10 -3.26 -12.83
N ALA A 131 0.40 -3.38 -11.59
CA ALA A 131 0.02 -2.51 -10.49
C ALA A 131 0.33 -1.03 -10.76
N ASP A 132 1.57 -0.75 -11.12
CA ASP A 132 2.04 0.62 -11.37
C ASP A 132 1.48 1.19 -12.67
N ILE A 133 1.18 0.34 -13.63
CA ILE A 133 0.56 0.74 -14.88
C ILE A 133 -0.90 1.16 -14.70
N SER A 134 -1.69 0.43 -13.89
CA SER A 134 -3.14 0.58 -13.95
C SER A 134 -3.86 0.89 -12.65
N TRP A 135 -3.42 0.43 -11.48
CA TRP A 135 -4.20 0.61 -10.25
C TRP A 135 -3.54 1.43 -9.14
N ASN A 136 -2.21 1.54 -9.09
CA ASN A 136 -1.53 2.31 -8.04
C ASN A 136 -1.86 3.82 -8.12
N LYS A 137 -1.80 4.42 -9.31
CA LYS A 137 -2.20 5.83 -9.51
C LYS A 137 -3.66 6.08 -9.10
N PRO A 138 -4.67 5.41 -9.69
CA PRO A 138 -6.05 5.69 -9.35
C PRO A 138 -6.42 5.32 -7.90
N LEU A 139 -5.70 4.41 -7.24
CA LEU A 139 -5.80 4.22 -5.80
C LEU A 139 -5.31 5.46 -5.03
N LYS A 140 -4.09 5.94 -5.33
CA LYS A 140 -3.50 7.13 -4.70
C LYS A 140 -4.36 8.37 -4.90
N ASP A 141 -4.94 8.55 -6.09
CA ASP A 141 -5.85 9.65 -6.39
C ASP A 141 -7.10 9.62 -5.50
N ARG A 142 -7.68 8.44 -5.28
CA ARG A 142 -8.82 8.24 -4.38
C ARG A 142 -8.46 8.55 -2.92
N LEU A 143 -7.31 8.05 -2.45
CA LEU A 143 -6.82 8.34 -1.11
C LEU A 143 -6.58 9.83 -0.91
N ARG A 144 -6.04 10.52 -1.93
CA ARG A 144 -5.86 11.96 -1.92
C ARG A 144 -7.21 12.69 -1.84
N GLY A 145 -8.22 12.22 -2.55
CA GLY A 145 -9.59 12.75 -2.46
C GLY A 145 -10.17 12.64 -1.04
N ASP A 146 -10.06 11.46 -0.42
CA ASP A 146 -10.53 11.22 0.95
C ASP A 146 -9.78 12.11 1.97
N TRP A 147 -8.47 12.28 1.78
CA TRP A 147 -7.64 13.19 2.56
C TRP A 147 -8.07 14.66 2.43
N LEU A 148 -8.28 15.15 1.20
CA LEU A 148 -8.71 16.52 0.95
C LEU A 148 -10.10 16.80 1.56
N LEU A 149 -11.01 15.84 1.47
CA LEU A 149 -12.34 15.95 2.09
C LEU A 149 -12.24 16.01 3.62
N PHE A 150 -11.35 15.21 4.21
CA PHE A 150 -11.05 15.29 5.64
C PHE A 150 -10.51 16.67 6.04
N LEU A 151 -9.55 17.22 5.29
CA LEU A 151 -9.01 18.56 5.54
C LEU A 151 -10.08 19.65 5.42
N LYS A 152 -10.90 19.63 4.37
CA LYS A 152 -12.00 20.60 4.18
C LYS A 152 -12.97 20.57 5.38
N ARG A 153 -13.31 19.38 5.90
CA ARG A 153 -14.15 19.24 7.10
C ARG A 153 -13.48 19.77 8.37
N GLN A 154 -12.18 19.53 8.55
CA GLN A 154 -11.43 20.06 9.69
C GLN A 154 -11.37 21.60 9.63
N CYS A 155 -11.13 22.18 8.44
CA CYS A 155 -11.09 23.63 8.27
C CYS A 155 -12.44 24.27 8.62
N ALA A 156 -13.54 23.74 8.08
CA ALA A 156 -14.89 24.23 8.41
C ALA A 156 -15.20 24.17 9.92
N ARG A 157 -14.75 23.12 10.61
CA ARG A 157 -14.89 22.98 12.07
C ARG A 157 -14.09 24.04 12.84
N LEU A 158 -12.87 24.34 12.39
CA LEU A 158 -11.99 25.34 13.02
C LEU A 158 -12.47 26.77 12.79
N THR A 159 -13.01 27.07 11.61
CA THR A 159 -13.62 28.38 11.33
C THR A 159 -14.84 28.64 12.22
N ALA A 160 -15.56 27.59 12.63
CA ALA A 160 -16.72 27.70 13.51
C ALA A 160 -16.37 27.72 15.02
N CYS A 161 -15.22 27.17 15.44
CA CYS A 161 -14.83 27.03 16.85
C CYS A 161 -13.35 27.42 17.06
N VAL A 162 -13.12 28.53 17.78
CA VAL A 162 -11.83 29.24 17.88
C VAL A 162 -10.72 28.49 18.64
N GLU A 163 -11.04 27.50 19.48
CA GLU A 163 -10.06 26.87 20.40
C GLU A 163 -9.60 25.45 20.03
N ASP A 164 -10.07 24.88 18.92
CA ASP A 164 -9.68 23.51 18.55
C ASP A 164 -8.49 23.53 17.58
N LYS A 165 -7.79 22.40 17.44
CA LYS A 165 -6.61 22.26 16.56
C LYS A 165 -6.91 21.32 15.41
N MET A 166 -6.14 21.43 14.33
CA MET A 166 -6.17 20.42 13.28
C MET A 166 -5.69 19.07 13.86
N ARG A 167 -6.37 17.99 13.49
CA ARG A 167 -6.04 16.64 13.95
C ARG A 167 -5.66 15.79 12.74
N ALA A 168 -4.65 14.97 12.90
CA ALA A 168 -4.34 13.92 11.93
C ALA A 168 -5.49 12.89 11.90
N PRO A 169 -5.72 12.22 10.76
CA PRO A 169 -6.70 11.17 10.66
C PRO A 169 -6.21 9.98 11.48
N ASP A 170 -7.11 9.32 12.18
CA ASP A 170 -6.74 8.14 12.96
C ASP A 170 -6.52 6.91 12.08
N ARG A 171 -6.02 5.82 12.69
CA ARG A 171 -5.71 4.57 11.99
C ARG A 171 -6.95 3.93 11.36
N SER A 172 -8.09 3.96 12.04
CA SER A 172 -9.32 3.35 11.54
C SER A 172 -9.77 4.06 10.27
N GLN A 173 -9.77 5.39 10.31
CA GLN A 173 -10.13 6.22 9.16
C GLN A 173 -9.20 5.99 7.97
N VAL A 174 -7.88 5.94 8.19
CA VAL A 174 -6.91 5.70 7.10
C VAL A 174 -7.08 4.29 6.51
N VAL A 175 -7.29 3.26 7.33
CA VAL A 175 -7.53 1.89 6.83
C VAL A 175 -8.84 1.80 6.04
N ALA A 176 -9.90 2.47 6.53
CA ALA A 176 -11.17 2.55 5.81
C ALA A 176 -11.03 3.24 4.45
N TRP A 177 -10.19 4.29 4.34
CA TRP A 177 -9.88 4.92 3.06
C TRP A 177 -9.14 3.96 2.12
N VAL A 178 -8.16 3.20 2.63
CA VAL A 178 -7.47 2.18 1.83
C VAL A 178 -8.44 1.14 1.29
N ARG A 179 -9.28 0.56 2.16
CA ARG A 179 -10.28 -0.42 1.76
C ARG A 179 -11.24 0.15 0.72
N SER A 180 -11.84 1.30 1.00
CA SER A 180 -12.79 1.93 0.10
C SER A 180 -12.15 2.33 -1.24
N ALA A 181 -10.93 2.88 -1.23
CA ALA A 181 -10.20 3.20 -2.45
C ALA A 181 -9.93 1.95 -3.29
N TRP A 182 -9.54 0.85 -2.65
CA TRP A 182 -9.32 -0.43 -3.30
C TRP A 182 -10.61 -0.98 -3.90
N ASP A 183 -11.73 -0.95 -3.17
CA ASP A 183 -13.04 -1.42 -3.64
C ASP A 183 -13.56 -0.67 -4.85
N ARG A 184 -13.38 0.65 -4.87
CA ARG A 184 -13.84 1.51 -5.96
C ARG A 184 -13.03 1.35 -7.26
N LEU A 185 -11.98 0.54 -7.28
CA LEU A 185 -11.29 0.18 -8.52
C LEU A 185 -12.08 -0.89 -9.28
N SER A 186 -12.35 -0.63 -10.56
CA SER A 186 -13.11 -1.56 -11.39
C SER A 186 -12.28 -2.78 -11.79
N LYS A 187 -12.95 -3.91 -12.08
CA LYS A 187 -12.29 -5.08 -12.70
C LYS A 187 -11.60 -4.71 -14.02
N ALA A 188 -12.17 -3.77 -14.79
CA ALA A 188 -11.58 -3.28 -16.03
C ALA A 188 -10.24 -2.56 -15.79
N THR A 189 -10.15 -1.76 -14.72
CA THR A 189 -8.90 -1.10 -14.30
C THR A 189 -7.81 -2.14 -14.03
N ILE A 190 -8.14 -3.21 -13.29
CA ILE A 190 -7.20 -4.31 -13.01
C ILE A 190 -6.77 -5.00 -14.31
N LYS A 191 -7.72 -5.48 -15.12
CA LYS A 191 -7.45 -6.17 -16.39
C LYS A 191 -6.60 -5.32 -17.35
N SER A 192 -6.80 -4.01 -17.37
CA SER A 192 -6.04 -3.11 -18.25
C SER A 192 -4.54 -3.11 -17.97
N GLY A 193 -4.12 -3.33 -16.72
CA GLY A 193 -2.71 -3.45 -16.35
C GLY A 193 -2.08 -4.69 -16.97
N PHE A 194 -2.74 -5.85 -16.82
CA PHE A 194 -2.29 -7.11 -17.41
C PHE A 194 -2.29 -7.08 -18.94
N LYS A 195 -3.29 -6.44 -19.56
CA LYS A 195 -3.34 -6.23 -21.01
C LYS A 195 -2.14 -5.42 -21.52
N LYS A 196 -1.80 -4.31 -20.84
CA LYS A 196 -0.71 -3.42 -21.24
C LYS A 196 0.68 -4.06 -21.14
N VAL A 197 0.90 -4.97 -20.19
CA VAL A 197 2.14 -5.76 -20.08
C VAL A 197 2.20 -6.91 -21.10
N GLY A 198 1.10 -7.18 -21.82
CA GLY A 198 1.02 -8.30 -22.76
C GLY A 198 0.82 -9.66 -22.09
N LEU A 199 0.30 -9.67 -20.85
CA LEU A 199 0.02 -10.88 -20.07
C LEU A 199 -1.41 -11.40 -20.27
N LEU A 200 -2.23 -10.68 -21.04
CA LEU A 200 -3.46 -11.20 -21.63
C LEU A 200 -3.15 -11.44 -23.11
N PHE A 201 -3.22 -12.70 -23.54
CA PHE A 201 -2.91 -13.07 -24.92
C PHE A 201 -3.83 -12.31 -25.90
N ASP A 202 -3.19 -11.71 -26.89
CA ASP A 202 -3.69 -11.19 -28.17
C ASP A 202 -4.65 -9.99 -28.21
N GLU A 203 -4.34 -8.88 -27.53
CA GLU A 203 -4.87 -7.58 -27.96
C GLU A 203 -3.85 -6.46 -27.74
N ARG A 204 -2.82 -6.39 -28.59
CA ARG A 204 -1.92 -5.23 -28.69
C ARG A 204 -2.67 -4.04 -29.28
N VAL A 205 -3.51 -3.37 -28.49
CA VAL A 205 -4.02 -2.04 -28.81
C VAL A 205 -3.05 -1.02 -28.23
N LYS A 206 -2.34 -0.31 -29.12
CA LYS A 206 -1.57 0.88 -28.78
C LYS A 206 -2.54 2.00 -28.43
N ASP A 207 -2.83 2.20 -27.15
CA ASP A 207 -3.57 3.38 -26.69
C ASP A 207 -2.56 4.39 -26.10
N PRO A 208 -2.54 5.67 -26.53
CA PRO A 208 -1.61 6.65 -25.99
C PRO A 208 -1.85 6.89 -24.50
N LEU A 209 -0.76 7.02 -23.74
CA LEU A 209 -0.80 7.43 -22.34
C LEU A 209 -1.38 8.85 -22.26
N LYS A 210 -2.68 8.99 -21.94
CA LYS A 210 -3.25 10.30 -21.60
C LYS A 210 -2.91 10.64 -20.15
N SER A 211 -1.93 11.51 -19.96
CA SER A 211 -1.73 12.24 -18.71
C SER A 211 -2.80 13.33 -18.62
N SER A 212 -3.88 13.08 -17.87
CA SER A 212 -4.72 14.17 -17.39
C SER A 212 -4.02 14.81 -16.20
N GLU A 213 -3.51 16.03 -16.38
CA GLU A 213 -3.12 16.89 -15.28
C GLU A 213 -4.36 17.23 -14.47
N SER A 214 -4.33 16.98 -13.16
CA SER A 214 -5.36 17.42 -12.24
C SER A 214 -5.20 18.92 -12.02
N ASN A 215 -6.26 19.69 -12.27
CA ASN A 215 -6.31 21.10 -11.91
C ASN A 215 -6.18 21.24 -10.39
N VAL A 216 -5.16 21.95 -9.91
CA VAL A 216 -4.91 22.12 -8.47
C VAL A 216 -5.86 23.21 -7.98
N ASP A 217 -6.82 22.80 -7.15
CA ASP A 217 -7.74 23.70 -6.46
C ASP A 217 -6.97 24.44 -5.34
N ASN A 218 -6.54 25.68 -5.61
CA ASN A 218 -5.72 26.50 -4.70
C ASN A 218 -6.49 27.01 -3.47
N GLU A 219 -7.83 26.93 -3.49
CA GLU A 219 -8.68 27.43 -2.39
C GLU A 219 -8.35 26.76 -1.04
N LEU A 220 -7.98 25.47 -1.06
CA LEU A 220 -7.60 24.78 0.17
C LEU A 220 -6.24 25.26 0.70
N ALA A 221 -5.31 25.64 -0.18
CA ALA A 221 -4.01 26.16 0.23
C ALA A 221 -4.19 27.49 0.98
N ASP A 222 -4.99 28.40 0.43
CA ASP A 222 -5.30 29.70 1.04
C ASP A 222 -5.96 29.55 2.42
N ILE A 223 -6.88 28.58 2.56
CA ILE A 223 -7.53 28.29 3.86
C ILE A 223 -6.52 27.73 4.87
N LEU A 224 -5.62 26.84 4.45
CA LEU A 224 -4.60 26.27 5.34
C LEU A 224 -3.60 27.33 5.82
N GLU A 225 -3.22 28.27 4.94
CA GLU A 225 -2.38 29.42 5.30
C GLU A 225 -3.09 30.35 6.29
N ALA A 226 -4.37 30.67 6.04
CA ALA A 226 -5.17 31.50 6.94
C ALA A 226 -5.35 30.89 8.34
N LEU A 227 -5.36 29.55 8.43
CA LEU A 227 -5.41 28.81 9.69
C LEU A 227 -4.03 28.56 10.32
N ALA A 228 -2.95 29.14 9.78
CA ALA A 228 -1.57 28.91 10.21
C ALA A 228 -1.21 27.40 10.30
N CYS A 229 -1.78 26.60 9.41
CA CYS A 229 -1.60 25.15 9.34
C CYS A 229 -0.56 24.72 8.29
N THR A 230 0.12 25.67 7.66
CA THR A 230 1.25 25.44 6.74
C THR A 230 2.59 25.59 7.46
N VAL A 231 3.60 24.86 7.01
CA VAL A 231 4.97 24.97 7.54
C VAL A 231 5.64 26.15 6.81
N SER A 232 6.18 27.11 7.55
CA SER A 232 6.85 28.30 6.98
C SER A 232 8.22 27.99 6.35
N GLU A 233 8.79 26.83 6.66
CA GLU A 233 10.03 26.32 6.07
C GLU A 233 9.68 25.21 5.07
N VAL A 234 9.68 25.56 3.79
CA VAL A 234 9.71 24.59 2.70
C VAL A 234 11.14 24.08 2.62
N GLY A 235 11.42 22.91 3.19
CA GLY A 235 12.71 22.25 2.98
C GLY A 235 12.93 22.06 1.47
N GLU A 236 14.14 22.35 0.99
CA GLU A 236 14.50 22.10 -0.41
C GLU A 236 14.23 20.63 -0.72
N VAL A 237 13.28 20.37 -1.62
CA VAL A 237 13.04 19.03 -2.14
C VAL A 237 14.04 18.82 -3.27
N SER A 238 15.12 18.11 -2.99
CA SER A 238 16.09 17.70 -4.00
C SER A 238 15.58 16.45 -4.71
N TRP A 239 15.80 16.38 -6.03
CA TRP A 239 15.54 15.15 -6.81
C TRP A 239 16.37 13.96 -6.31
N ASP A 240 17.47 14.22 -5.58
CA ASP A 240 18.33 13.19 -4.99
C ASP A 240 17.77 12.59 -3.69
N ASP A 241 16.77 13.21 -3.06
CA ASP A 241 16.17 12.68 -1.81
C ASP A 241 15.32 11.42 -2.05
N ASP A 242 14.90 11.20 -3.31
CA ASP A 242 14.16 10.00 -3.76
C ASP A 242 15.09 8.95 -4.42
N VAL A 243 16.38 9.23 -4.58
CA VAL A 243 17.36 8.29 -5.14
C VAL A 243 18.11 7.60 -4.01
N VAL A 244 17.77 6.33 -3.76
CA VAL A 244 18.64 5.45 -2.96
C VAL A 244 19.98 5.38 -3.68
N SER A 245 20.98 6.05 -3.14
CA SER A 245 22.37 6.00 -3.61
C SER A 245 22.79 4.54 -3.75
N ARG A 246 22.91 4.09 -5.00
CA ARG A 246 23.53 2.81 -5.34
C ARG A 246 25.02 2.94 -5.06
N TYR A 247 25.47 2.33 -3.96
CA TYR A 247 26.87 1.98 -3.81
C TYR A 247 26.99 0.50 -3.49
N LEU A 248 27.45 -0.21 -4.53
CA LEU A 248 28.11 -1.52 -4.62
C LEU A 248 27.42 -2.73 -3.97
#